data_AF-A0A1Y1N3D3-F1
#
_entry.id   AF-A0A1Y1N3D3-F1
#
_cell.length_a   1.000
_cell.length_b   1.000
_cell.length_c   1.000
_cell.angle_alpha   90.00
_cell.angle_beta   90.00
_cell.angle_gamma   90.00
#
_symmetry.space_group_name_H-M   'P 1'
#
loop_
_entity.id
_entity.type
_entity.pdbx_description
1 polymer ?
#
loop_
_entity_poly.entity_id
_entity_poly.type
_entity_poly.pdbx_seq_one_letter_code
_entity_poly.pdbx_strand_id
1 'polypeptide(L)'
;MVGNCLSQLIDAIRRISTSNVHLLGFSLGSHVAAFASNYASKKVKRITGLDPALPGFATAANENKLDSSDADFVDVIHTNAFMQGTPLQSGHIDFFVNGGIIQPGCMQEGSNAFHQALREFNFKLQMSSPVAIIELQFIMENRSTVFPDFGVGRAHRFGSI
;
A
#
# COMPACT_ATOMS: atom_id res chain seq x y z
N MET A 1 12.17 -12.99 3.74
CA MET A 1 12.17 -13.00 2.25
C MET A 1 11.24 -11.89 1.75
N VAL A 2 11.56 -11.20 0.66
CA VAL A 2 11.00 -9.89 0.20
C VAL A 2 11.30 -8.70 1.12
N GLY A 3 10.76 -8.62 2.35
CA GLY A 3 10.99 -7.47 3.24
C GLY A 3 12.48 -7.19 3.50
N ASN A 4 13.29 -8.24 3.72
CA ASN A 4 14.75 -8.13 3.89
C ASN A 4 15.50 -7.72 2.61
N CYS A 5 14.96 -8.05 1.42
CA CYS A 5 15.57 -7.58 0.17
C CYS A 5 15.24 -6.11 -0.05
N LEU A 6 14.02 -5.70 0.29
CA LEU A 6 13.58 -4.30 0.25
C LEU A 6 14.36 -3.44 1.25
N SER A 7 14.65 -3.93 2.46
CA SER A 7 15.48 -3.22 3.43
C SER A 7 16.90 -2.95 2.94
N GLN A 8 17.52 -3.94 2.27
CA GLN A 8 18.85 -3.76 1.65
C GLN A 8 18.83 -2.67 0.59
N LEU A 9 17.77 -2.58 -0.21
CA LEU A 9 17.60 -1.52 -1.19
C LEU A 9 17.39 -0.14 -0.53
N ILE A 10 16.55 -0.06 0.52
CA ILE A 10 16.35 1.16 1.31
C ILE A 10 17.69 1.66 1.86
N ASP A 11 18.51 0.77 2.43
CA ASP A 11 19.81 1.13 2.96
C ASP A 11 20.82 1.51 1.87
N ALA A 12 20.75 0.89 0.69
CA ALA A 12 21.57 1.30 -0.46
C ALA A 12 21.20 2.71 -0.95
N ILE A 13 19.91 3.03 -1.05
CA ILE A 13 19.42 4.37 -1.43
C ILE A 13 19.89 5.43 -0.42
N ARG A 14 19.85 5.12 0.88
CA ARG A 14 20.30 6.05 1.93
C ARG A 14 21.79 6.36 1.91
N ARG A 15 22.61 5.51 1.28
CA ARG A 15 24.05 5.78 1.09
C ARG A 15 24.30 6.82 0.00
N ILE A 16 23.38 6.96 -0.96
CA ILE A 16 23.51 7.86 -2.11
C ILE A 16 22.64 9.11 -2.00
N SER A 17 21.62 9.10 -1.13
CA SER A 17 20.68 10.20 -0.93
C SER A 17 20.29 10.35 0.53
N THR A 18 20.13 11.59 0.99
CA THR A 18 19.56 11.92 2.31
C THR A 18 18.02 11.99 2.29
N SER A 19 17.39 11.74 1.14
CA SER A 19 15.94 11.78 0.98
C SER A 19 15.24 10.77 1.89
N ASN A 20 14.15 11.21 2.51
CA ASN A 20 13.30 10.35 3.32
C ASN A 20 12.57 9.33 2.43
N VAL A 21 12.61 8.06 2.80
CA VAL A 21 11.86 6.99 2.13
C VAL A 21 10.47 6.90 2.75
N HIS A 22 9.45 6.84 1.90
CA HIS A 22 8.06 6.56 2.26
C HIS A 22 7.65 5.27 1.55
N LEU A 23 7.24 4.26 2.32
CA LEU A 23 6.77 2.98 1.78
C LEU A 23 5.26 2.99 1.64
N LEU A 24 4.75 2.60 0.48
CA LEU A 24 3.35 2.33 0.24
C LEU A 24 3.19 0.83 0.05
N GLY A 25 2.34 0.20 0.85
CA GLY A 25 2.06 -1.22 0.76
C GLY A 25 0.57 -1.43 0.53
N PHE A 26 0.21 -2.32 -0.40
CA PHE A 26 -1.17 -2.72 -0.63
C PHE A 26 -1.40 -4.17 -0.21
N SER A 27 -2.48 -4.46 0.52
CA SER A 27 -2.83 -5.81 0.98
C SER A 27 -1.67 -6.45 1.76
N LEU A 28 -1.12 -7.57 1.27
CA LEU A 28 0.06 -8.22 1.83
C LEU A 28 1.30 -7.30 1.82
N GLY A 29 1.39 -6.41 0.83
CA GLY A 29 2.46 -5.42 0.69
C GLY A 29 2.55 -4.47 1.88
N SER A 30 1.45 -4.21 2.59
CA SER A 30 1.44 -3.43 3.82
C SER A 30 2.33 -4.06 4.90
N HIS A 31 2.27 -5.38 5.06
CA HIS A 31 3.11 -6.11 6.00
C HIS A 31 4.55 -6.25 5.50
N VAL A 32 4.74 -6.38 4.17
CA VAL A 32 6.10 -6.34 3.58
C VAL A 32 6.79 -5.01 3.86
N ALA A 33 6.06 -3.88 3.78
CA ALA A 33 6.58 -2.55 4.09
C ALA A 33 6.99 -2.44 5.57
N ALA A 34 6.18 -2.97 6.49
CA ALA A 34 6.52 -3.08 7.91
C ALA A 34 7.83 -3.86 8.13
N PHE A 35 7.92 -5.06 7.57
CA PHE A 35 9.13 -5.88 7.68
C PHE A 35 10.35 -5.21 7.08
N ALA A 36 10.20 -4.55 5.92
CA ALA A 36 11.31 -3.84 5.30
C ALA A 36 11.82 -2.68 6.15
N SER A 37 10.92 -1.93 6.79
CA SER A 37 11.31 -0.85 7.72
C SER A 37 12.03 -1.39 8.95
N ASN A 38 11.53 -2.48 9.53
CA ASN A 38 12.13 -3.10 10.72
C ASN A 38 13.47 -3.79 10.45
N TYR A 39 13.70 -4.30 9.23
CA TYR A 39 14.99 -4.88 8.85
C TYR A 39 16.01 -3.86 8.35
N ALA A 40 15.59 -2.63 8.03
CA ALA A 40 16.51 -1.59 7.57
C ALA A 40 17.37 -1.08 8.73
N SER A 41 18.55 -0.53 8.41
CA SER A 41 19.46 0.04 9.41
C SER A 41 18.82 1.13 10.30
N LYS A 42 17.79 1.80 9.79
CA LYS A 42 16.93 2.77 10.50
C LYS A 42 15.49 2.62 10.01
N LYS A 43 14.51 2.79 10.90
CA LYS A 43 13.09 2.82 10.51
C LYS A 43 12.83 3.91 9.47
N VAL A 44 11.88 3.68 8.58
CA VAL A 44 11.48 4.69 7.59
C VAL A 44 10.64 5.78 8.26
N LYS A 45 10.56 6.94 7.61
CA LYS A 45 9.80 8.08 8.13
C LYS A 45 8.29 7.87 8.04
N ARG A 46 7.84 7.16 6.99
CA ARG A 46 6.42 6.94 6.78
C ARG A 46 6.13 5.61 6.10
N ILE A 47 5.08 4.95 6.56
CA ILE A 47 4.43 3.84 5.86
C ILE A 47 2.98 4.22 5.62
N THR A 48 2.48 3.98 4.42
CA THR A 48 1.05 3.98 4.13
C THR A 48 0.60 2.55 3.85
N GLY A 49 -0.26 2.00 4.71
CA GLY A 49 -0.90 0.70 4.51
C GLY A 49 -2.22 0.87 3.78
N LEU A 50 -2.35 0.28 2.60
CA LEU A 50 -3.56 0.29 1.80
C LEU A 50 -4.23 -1.07 1.94
N ASP A 51 -5.33 -1.08 2.68
CA ASP A 51 -6.16 -2.24 2.99
C ASP A 51 -5.34 -3.47 3.44
N PRO A 52 -4.61 -3.39 4.58
CA PRO A 52 -3.68 -4.43 5.01
C PRO A 52 -4.35 -5.80 5.12
N ALA A 53 -3.69 -6.86 4.64
CA ALA A 53 -4.28 -8.19 4.54
C ALA A 53 -4.68 -8.76 5.91
N LEU A 54 -5.90 -9.30 6.01
CA LEU A 54 -6.38 -10.04 7.17
C LEU A 54 -5.95 -11.53 7.16
N PRO A 55 -6.09 -12.28 6.05
CA PRO A 55 -5.74 -13.69 6.03
C PRO A 55 -4.26 -13.92 6.34
N GLY A 56 -3.97 -14.78 7.32
CA GLY A 56 -2.60 -15.04 7.79
C GLY A 56 -2.07 -14.05 8.83
N PHE A 57 -2.74 -12.92 9.06
CA PHE A 57 -2.30 -11.88 10.02
C PHE A 57 -3.31 -11.59 11.13
N ALA A 58 -4.53 -12.13 11.05
CA ALA A 58 -5.62 -11.92 12.02
C ALA A 58 -5.20 -12.14 13.49
N THR A 59 -4.40 -13.17 13.74
CA THR A 59 -3.90 -13.54 15.08
C THR A 59 -2.39 -13.30 15.24
N ALA A 60 -1.75 -12.67 14.24
CA ALA A 60 -0.33 -12.40 14.31
C ALA A 60 -0.03 -11.35 15.40
N ALA A 61 1.08 -11.57 16.12
CA ALA A 61 1.64 -10.57 17.02
C ALA A 61 2.06 -9.31 16.24
N ASN A 62 2.16 -8.17 16.92
CA ASN A 62 2.47 -6.89 16.27
C ASN A 62 3.80 -6.92 15.51
N GLU A 63 4.83 -7.60 16.03
CA GLU A 63 6.11 -7.80 15.33
C GLU A 63 6.01 -8.58 14.00
N ASN A 64 4.89 -9.24 13.74
CA ASN A 64 4.66 -10.10 12.57
C ASN A 64 3.58 -9.54 11.63
N LYS A 65 3.19 -8.27 11.78
CA LYS A 65 2.22 -7.59 10.91
C LYS A 65 2.50 -6.08 10.88
N LEU A 66 1.67 -5.32 10.18
CA LEU A 66 1.76 -3.86 10.17
C LEU A 66 1.22 -3.32 11.49
N ASP A 67 2.01 -2.49 12.14
CA ASP A 67 1.69 -1.78 13.36
C ASP A 67 2.26 -0.34 13.33
N SER A 68 1.69 0.53 14.15
CA SER A 68 2.14 1.90 14.36
C SER A 68 3.65 2.03 14.60
N SER A 69 4.29 1.09 15.31
CA SER A 69 5.70 1.19 15.66
C SER A 69 6.65 1.04 14.46
N ASP A 70 6.18 0.56 13.31
CA ASP A 70 7.02 0.21 12.16
C ASP A 70 7.70 1.41 11.47
N ALA A 71 7.22 2.64 11.71
CA ALA A 71 7.80 3.87 11.18
C ALA A 71 7.54 5.06 12.11
N ASP A 72 8.18 6.20 11.86
CA ASP A 72 7.88 7.44 12.61
C ASP A 72 6.40 7.86 12.47
N PHE A 73 5.77 7.50 11.34
CA PHE A 73 4.34 7.68 11.11
C PHE A 73 3.78 6.58 10.20
N VAL A 74 2.60 6.06 10.55
CA VAL A 74 1.92 5.00 9.81
C VAL A 74 0.47 5.41 9.61
N ASP A 75 0.07 5.63 8.35
CA ASP A 75 -1.33 5.89 7.99
C ASP A 75 -1.92 4.69 7.24
N VAL A 76 -3.07 4.21 7.70
CA VAL A 76 -3.72 3.04 7.14
C VAL A 76 -5.07 3.44 6.55
N ILE A 77 -5.37 2.91 5.36
CA ILE A 77 -6.67 3.07 4.71
C ILE A 77 -7.34 1.71 4.63
N HIS A 78 -8.51 1.57 5.24
CA HIS A 78 -9.34 0.37 5.21
C HIS A 78 -10.48 0.58 4.22
N THR A 79 -10.62 -0.34 3.26
CA THR A 79 -11.64 -0.26 2.21
C THR A 79 -12.43 -1.56 2.05
N ASN A 80 -11.88 -2.69 2.48
CA ASN A 80 -12.46 -4.02 2.34
C ASN A 80 -12.24 -4.87 3.61
N ALA A 81 -12.38 -4.21 4.78
CA ALA A 81 -12.29 -4.82 6.10
C ALA A 81 -13.31 -5.96 6.26
N PHE A 82 -12.97 -6.95 7.10
CA PHE A 82 -13.74 -8.18 7.35
C PHE A 82 -13.82 -9.18 6.17
N MET A 83 -13.42 -8.79 4.96
CA MET A 83 -13.35 -9.68 3.81
C MET A 83 -11.90 -10.10 3.54
N GLN A 84 -11.08 -9.16 3.03
CA GLN A 84 -9.66 -9.39 2.76
C GLN A 84 -8.77 -8.44 3.54
N GLY A 85 -9.27 -7.24 3.87
CA GLY A 85 -8.61 -6.28 4.72
C GLY A 85 -8.86 -6.55 6.20
N THR A 86 -7.91 -6.17 7.04
CA THR A 86 -8.04 -6.22 8.50
C THR A 86 -9.05 -5.18 8.99
N PRO A 87 -9.94 -5.52 9.94
CA PRO A 87 -10.77 -4.52 10.62
C PRO A 87 -10.05 -3.87 11.80
N LEU A 88 -8.88 -4.40 12.18
CA LEU A 88 -8.10 -3.94 13.32
C LEU A 88 -7.27 -2.72 12.93
N GLN A 89 -7.13 -1.80 13.88
CA GLN A 89 -6.23 -0.66 13.73
C GLN A 89 -4.78 -1.15 13.65
N SER A 90 -4.05 -0.62 12.66
CA SER A 90 -2.66 -0.98 12.37
C SER A 90 -1.75 0.23 12.21
N GLY A 91 -2.29 1.45 12.30
CA GLY A 91 -1.52 2.68 12.13
C GLY A 91 -1.48 3.54 13.38
N HIS A 92 -0.80 4.68 13.22
CA HIS A 92 -1.02 5.84 14.10
C HIS A 92 -2.38 6.48 13.82
N ILE A 93 -2.81 6.44 12.55
CA ILE A 93 -4.14 6.87 12.10
C ILE A 93 -4.67 5.83 11.12
N ASP A 94 -5.92 5.44 11.32
CA ASP A 94 -6.64 4.48 10.49
C ASP A 94 -7.90 5.14 9.91
N PHE A 95 -7.99 5.17 8.57
CA PHE A 95 -9.11 5.73 7.83
C PHE A 95 -10.00 4.60 7.32
N PHE A 96 -11.26 4.55 7.77
CA PHE A 96 -12.26 3.59 7.30
C PHE A 96 -13.15 4.24 6.25
N VAL A 97 -12.74 4.16 4.98
CA VAL A 97 -13.39 4.87 3.88
C VAL A 97 -14.77 4.26 3.62
N ASN A 98 -15.81 5.09 3.60
CA ASN A 98 -17.21 4.64 3.48
C ASN A 98 -17.58 3.53 4.50
N GLY A 99 -17.03 3.61 5.72
CA GLY A 99 -17.21 2.59 6.77
C GLY A 99 -16.23 1.42 6.68
N GLY A 100 -15.40 1.36 5.64
CA GLY A 100 -14.24 0.49 5.52
C GLY A 100 -14.51 -0.94 5.06
N ILE A 101 -15.75 -1.31 4.75
CA ILE A 101 -16.13 -2.70 4.44
C ILE A 101 -16.42 -2.89 2.94
N ILE A 102 -17.26 -2.03 2.34
CA ILE A 102 -17.65 -2.12 0.93
C ILE A 102 -17.64 -0.70 0.36
N GLN A 103 -16.95 -0.51 -0.77
CA GLN A 103 -16.90 0.78 -1.44
C GLN A 103 -18.02 0.94 -2.48
N PRO A 104 -18.55 2.16 -2.68
CA PRO A 104 -19.53 2.43 -3.73
C PRO A 104 -19.03 2.00 -5.11
N GLY A 105 -19.90 1.33 -5.90
CA GLY A 105 -19.58 0.84 -7.25
C GLY A 105 -18.95 -0.56 -7.29
N CYS A 106 -18.74 -1.21 -6.15
CA CYS A 106 -18.08 -2.52 -6.07
C CYS A 106 -19.03 -3.73 -5.97
N MET A 107 -20.33 -3.47 -5.97
CA MET A 107 -21.41 -4.47 -5.95
C MET A 107 -22.01 -4.71 -7.36
N GLN A 108 -21.43 -4.12 -8.41
CA GLN A 108 -21.89 -4.31 -9.79
C GLN A 108 -21.26 -5.59 -10.38
N GLU A 109 -22.02 -6.34 -11.20
CA GLU A 109 -21.51 -7.57 -11.80
C GLU A 109 -20.22 -7.29 -12.61
N GLY A 110 -19.13 -8.00 -12.26
CA GLY A 110 -17.82 -7.85 -12.89
C GLY A 110 -16.79 -7.00 -12.13
N SER A 111 -17.14 -6.37 -10.99
CA SER A 111 -16.16 -5.66 -10.15
C SER A 111 -15.50 -6.60 -9.14
N ASN A 112 -14.36 -7.17 -9.52
CA ASN A 112 -13.49 -7.93 -8.60
C ASN A 112 -13.08 -7.03 -7.42
N ALA A 113 -12.91 -7.58 -6.21
CA ALA A 113 -12.36 -6.85 -5.06
C ALA A 113 -11.03 -6.13 -5.39
N PHE A 114 -10.28 -6.69 -6.33
CA PHE A 114 -9.04 -6.13 -6.88
C PHE A 114 -9.23 -4.80 -7.63
N HIS A 115 -10.36 -4.61 -8.33
CA HIS A 115 -10.68 -3.33 -8.97
C HIS A 115 -10.95 -2.21 -7.95
N GLN A 116 -11.40 -2.54 -6.73
CA GLN A 116 -11.61 -1.57 -5.66
C GLN A 116 -10.26 -0.98 -5.23
N ALA A 117 -9.31 -1.87 -4.96
CA ALA A 117 -7.97 -1.53 -4.54
C ALA A 117 -7.18 -0.71 -5.57
N LEU A 118 -7.21 -1.13 -6.85
CA LEU A 118 -6.46 -0.43 -7.91
C LEU A 118 -7.03 0.96 -8.23
N ARG A 119 -8.35 1.16 -8.09
CA ARG A 119 -8.96 2.50 -8.28
C ARG A 119 -8.53 3.46 -7.19
N GLU A 120 -8.54 3.03 -5.94
CA GLU A 120 -8.08 3.83 -4.81
C GLU A 120 -6.55 4.07 -4.87
N PHE A 121 -5.77 3.07 -5.30
CA PHE A 121 -4.34 3.22 -5.54
C PHE A 121 -4.04 4.30 -6.58
N ASN A 122 -4.73 4.26 -7.73
CA ASN A 122 -4.63 5.30 -8.76
C ASN A 122 -5.09 6.68 -8.23
N PHE A 123 -6.14 6.72 -7.41
CA PHE A 123 -6.63 7.95 -6.81
C PHE A 123 -5.59 8.58 -5.86
N LYS A 124 -4.91 7.77 -5.04
CA LYS A 124 -3.88 8.27 -4.12
C LYS A 124 -2.58 8.64 -4.84
N LEU A 125 -2.22 7.92 -5.91
CA LEU A 125 -1.14 8.30 -6.83
C LEU A 125 -1.34 9.68 -7.46
N GLN A 126 -2.57 10.02 -7.82
CA GLN A 126 -2.90 11.34 -8.37
C GLN A 126 -2.83 12.47 -7.33
N MET A 127 -2.85 12.14 -6.03
CA MET A 127 -2.74 13.11 -4.93
C MET A 127 -1.31 13.31 -4.40
N SER A 128 -0.33 12.52 -4.82
CA SER A 128 1.07 12.68 -4.40
C SER A 128 1.82 13.80 -5.16
N SER A 129 2.15 14.86 -4.41
CA SER A 129 3.03 16.00 -4.76
C SER A 129 4.51 15.59 -4.98
N PRO A 130 5.44 16.45 -5.48
CA PRO A 130 6.69 16.08 -6.17
C PRO A 130 7.84 15.64 -5.25
N VAL A 131 7.55 14.99 -4.12
CA VAL A 131 8.58 14.36 -3.28
C VAL A 131 9.01 13.07 -3.97
N ALA A 132 10.32 12.77 -3.99
CA ALA A 132 10.85 11.55 -4.57
C ALA A 132 10.31 10.30 -3.82
N ILE A 133 9.18 9.79 -4.28
CA ILE A 133 8.58 8.54 -3.83
C ILE A 133 9.25 7.42 -4.63
N ILE A 134 10.09 6.62 -3.98
CA ILE A 134 10.56 5.36 -4.56
C ILE A 134 9.45 4.35 -4.32
N GLU A 135 8.52 4.32 -5.27
CA GLU A 135 7.36 3.44 -5.24
C GLU A 135 7.77 2.05 -5.72
N LEU A 136 8.10 1.17 -4.77
CA LEU A 136 8.32 -0.24 -5.06
C LEU A 136 7.00 -0.98 -4.88
N GLN A 137 6.21 -0.94 -5.95
CA GLN A 137 4.95 -1.68 -6.03
C GLN A 137 5.24 -3.19 -6.10
N PHE A 138 5.17 -3.88 -4.96
CA PHE A 138 5.21 -5.35 -4.91
C PHE A 138 3.80 -5.91 -5.06
N ILE A 139 3.38 -6.18 -6.30
CA ILE A 139 2.20 -7.01 -6.57
C ILE A 139 2.65 -8.48 -6.51
N MET A 140 2.47 -9.12 -5.36
CA MET A 140 2.53 -10.58 -5.27
C MET A 140 1.17 -11.16 -5.64
N GLU A 141 0.87 -11.26 -6.93
CA GLU A 141 -0.34 -11.95 -7.41
C GLU A 141 -0.04 -13.43 -7.61
N ASN A 142 -0.82 -14.29 -6.94
CA ASN A 142 -0.76 -15.73 -7.13
C ASN A 142 -1.19 -16.01 -8.58
N ARG A 143 -0.25 -16.59 -9.35
CA ARG A 143 -0.30 -16.73 -10.81
C ARG A 143 -1.55 -17.48 -11.26
N SER A 144 -2.60 -16.79 -11.73
CA SER A 144 -3.66 -17.34 -12.59
C SER A 144 -4.62 -16.27 -13.17
N THR A 145 -4.14 -15.21 -13.82
CA THR A 145 -4.93 -14.51 -14.86
C THR A 145 -4.02 -13.63 -15.72
N VAL A 146 -3.93 -13.96 -17.00
CA VAL A 146 -3.32 -13.14 -18.04
C VAL A 146 -4.25 -11.97 -18.31
N PHE A 147 -3.80 -10.72 -18.14
CA PHE A 147 -4.51 -9.54 -18.65
C PHE A 147 -4.01 -9.22 -20.07
N PRO A 148 -4.90 -9.01 -21.06
CA PRO A 148 -4.53 -8.49 -22.36
C PRO A 148 -4.25 -6.98 -22.27
N ASP A 149 -3.38 -6.50 -23.15
CA ASP A 149 -2.87 -5.12 -23.25
C ASP A 149 -3.93 -4.02 -23.05
N PHE A 150 -3.68 -3.11 -22.11
CA PHE A 150 -4.34 -1.80 -22.08
C PHE A 150 -3.50 -0.78 -22.84
N GLY A 151 -4.04 -0.38 -24.00
CA GLY A 151 -3.48 0.65 -24.86
C GLY A 151 -3.36 2.02 -24.20
N VAL A 152 -2.36 2.76 -24.68
CA VAL A 152 -2.01 4.14 -24.32
C VAL A 152 -3.19 5.08 -24.57
N GLY A 153 -3.82 5.58 -23.50
CA GLY A 153 -4.82 6.65 -23.53
C GLY A 153 -4.17 8.03 -23.42
N ARG A 154 -4.38 8.88 -24.44
CA ARG A 154 -3.86 10.24 -24.57
C ARG A 154 -4.41 11.21 -23.51
N ALA A 155 -3.52 12.01 -22.93
CA ALA A 155 -3.85 13.17 -22.11
C ALA A 155 -4.42 14.30 -22.98
N HIS A 156 -5.63 14.78 -22.66
CA HIS A 156 -6.16 16.04 -23.20
C HIS A 156 -5.91 17.18 -22.19
N ARG A 157 -5.19 18.20 -22.66
CA ARG A 157 -4.92 19.47 -21.98
C ARG A 157 -6.23 20.22 -21.71
N PHE A 158 -6.37 20.75 -20.49
CA PHE A 158 -7.23 21.90 -20.24
C PHE A 158 -6.53 23.17 -20.74
N GLY A 159 -7.20 23.89 -21.63
CA GLY A 159 -6.85 25.24 -22.07
C GLY A 159 -7.91 26.22 -21.56
N SER A 160 -7.43 27.41 -21.20
CA SER A 160 -8.11 28.53 -20.53
C SER A 160 -9.37 29.05 -21.22
N ILE A 161 -10.36 29.45 -20.42
CA ILE A 161 -10.96 30.80 -20.34
C ILE A 161 -11.65 30.97 -18.99
#